data_AF-A0A6I1F7Y7-F1
#
_entry.id   AF-A0A6I1F7Y7-F1
#
_cell.length_a   1.000
_cell.length_b   1.000
_cell.length_c   1.000
_cell.angle_alpha   90.00
_cell.angle_beta   90.00
_cell.angle_gamma   90.00
#
_symmetry.space_group_name_H-M   'P 1'
#
loop_
_entity.id
_entity.type
_entity.pdbx_description
1 polymer ?
#
loop_
_entity_poly.entity_id
_entity_poly.type
_entity_poly.pdbx_seq_one_letter_code
_entity_poly.pdbx_strand_id
1 'polypeptide(L)'
;MSIIMIRITMLIISWGSLVFLPKKEVKKYLPVTFFSASILLTEALLSIIFKWWKVKGGLKSFVANTLNFIFGPFFAINIWIFHLTNKKFILYTLVNLVVDIVFAYPLNILFQKVGFYKLTKFKSIHLFLTAYIFSFVNYWFHNYIVSNKKKGNAS
;
A
#
# COMPACT_ATOMS: atom_id res chain seq x y z
N MET A 1 -14.42 -12.47 -15.35
CA MET A 1 -13.68 -11.18 -15.35
C MET A 1 -12.23 -11.44 -15.73
N SER A 2 -11.69 -10.80 -16.78
CA SER A 2 -10.26 -10.87 -17.11
C SER A 2 -9.42 -10.15 -16.05
N ILE A 3 -8.22 -10.66 -15.72
CA ILE A 3 -7.26 -10.02 -14.79
C ILE A 3 -6.98 -8.57 -15.20
N ILE A 4 -6.96 -8.29 -16.51
CA ILE A 4 -6.75 -6.94 -17.04
C ILE A 4 -7.89 -6.00 -16.63
N MET A 5 -9.15 -6.45 -16.68
CA MET A 5 -10.28 -5.64 -16.25
C MET A 5 -10.21 -5.31 -14.75
N ILE A 6 -9.77 -6.27 -13.93
CA ILE A 6 -9.57 -6.05 -12.49
C ILE A 6 -8.50 -4.98 -12.25
N ARG A 7 -7.36 -5.07 -12.96
CA ARG A 7 -6.28 -4.09 -12.88
C ARG A 7 -6.72 -2.67 -13.25
N ILE A 8 -7.50 -2.55 -14.33
CA ILE A 8 -8.03 -1.25 -14.77
C ILE A 8 -9.01 -0.71 -13.73
N THR A 9 -9.91 -1.56 -13.24
CA THR A 9 -10.90 -1.18 -12.22
C THR A 9 -10.21 -0.69 -10.94
N MET A 10 -9.19 -1.41 -10.46
CA MET A 10 -8.40 -1.00 -9.30
C MET A 10 -7.77 0.37 -9.50
N LEU A 11 -7.14 0.63 -10.65
CA LEU A 11 -6.53 1.93 -10.93
C LEU A 11 -7.56 3.06 -10.99
N ILE A 12 -8.66 2.87 -11.74
CA ILE A 12 -9.70 3.89 -11.90
C ILE A 12 -10.32 4.24 -10.55
N ILE A 13 -10.67 3.24 -9.74
CA ILE A 13 -11.24 3.47 -8.41
C ILE A 13 -10.23 4.17 -7.50
N SER A 14 -8.97 3.73 -7.53
CA SER A 14 -7.92 4.30 -6.66
C SER A 14 -7.67 5.78 -6.97
N TRP A 15 -7.40 6.10 -8.23
CA TRP A 15 -7.13 7.48 -8.65
C TRP A 15 -8.38 8.35 -8.63
N GLY A 16 -9.55 7.79 -8.99
CA GLY A 16 -10.83 8.47 -8.86
C GLY A 16 -11.15 8.83 -7.41
N SER A 17 -10.82 7.97 -6.44
CA SER A 17 -11.04 8.26 -5.02
C SER A 17 -10.24 9.48 -4.54
N LEU A 18 -9.06 9.73 -5.12
CA LEU A 18 -8.21 10.86 -4.74
C LEU A 18 -8.78 12.21 -5.20
N VAL A 19 -9.71 12.23 -6.16
CA VAL A 19 -10.40 13.46 -6.61
C VAL A 19 -11.27 14.05 -5.48
N PHE A 20 -11.75 13.20 -4.56
CA PHE A 20 -12.52 13.65 -3.39
C PHE A 20 -11.65 14.27 -2.28
N LEU A 21 -10.32 14.23 -2.41
CA LEU A 21 -9.42 14.84 -1.45
C LEU A 21 -8.97 16.24 -1.90
N PRO A 22 -8.76 17.18 -0.96
CA PRO A 22 -8.16 18.47 -1.29
C PRO A 22 -6.79 18.28 -1.93
N LYS A 23 -6.54 18.92 -3.09
CA LYS A 23 -5.26 18.82 -3.82
C LYS A 23 -4.03 19.11 -2.94
N LYS A 24 -4.18 19.99 -1.96
CA LYS A 24 -3.13 20.32 -0.96
C LYS A 24 -2.75 19.13 -0.08
N GLU A 25 -3.72 18.30 0.31
CA GLU A 25 -3.51 17.12 1.15
C GLU A 25 -2.88 15.99 0.34
N VAL A 26 -3.35 15.76 -0.90
CA VAL A 26 -2.72 14.81 -1.82
C VAL A 26 -1.23 15.14 -2.00
N LYS A 27 -0.92 16.37 -2.40
CA LYS A 27 0.48 16.82 -2.60
C LYS A 27 1.34 16.70 -1.34
N LYS A 28 0.76 16.94 -0.18
CA LYS A 28 1.45 16.87 1.12
C LYS A 28 1.85 15.44 1.49
N TYR A 29 1.04 14.45 1.15
CA TYR A 29 1.32 13.04 1.48
C TYR A 29 2.04 12.27 0.37
N LEU A 30 2.13 12.82 -0.85
CA LEU A 30 2.90 12.21 -1.94
C LEU A 30 4.32 11.73 -1.54
N PRO A 31 5.16 12.54 -0.86
CA PRO A 31 6.53 12.11 -0.55
C PRO A 31 6.58 10.87 0.35
N VAL A 32 5.72 10.80 1.38
CA VAL A 32 5.67 9.63 2.24
C VAL A 32 5.10 8.42 1.49
N THR A 33 4.10 8.63 0.62
CA THR A 33 3.53 7.54 -0.17
C THR A 33 4.52 6.96 -1.19
N PHE A 34 5.35 7.78 -1.82
CA PHE A 34 6.43 7.30 -2.66
C PHE A 34 7.48 6.52 -1.86
N PHE A 35 7.82 6.98 -0.67
CA PHE A 35 8.73 6.25 0.22
C PHE A 35 8.16 4.86 0.57
N SER A 36 6.89 4.78 0.97
CA SER A 36 6.25 3.49 1.27
C SER A 36 6.19 2.59 0.02
N ALA A 37 5.91 3.16 -1.15
CA ALA A 37 5.87 2.42 -2.40
C ALA A 37 7.25 1.79 -2.73
N SER A 38 8.34 2.51 -2.47
CA SER A 38 9.71 1.97 -2.62
C SER A 38 10.01 0.81 -1.67
N ILE A 39 9.51 0.88 -0.42
CA ILE A 39 9.61 -0.23 0.54
C ILE A 39 8.85 -1.45 0.00
N LEU A 40 7.61 -1.27 -0.46
CA LEU A 40 6.81 -2.38 -1.01
C LEU A 40 7.39 -2.96 -2.29
N LEU A 41 8.02 -2.14 -3.14
CA LEU A 41 8.75 -2.64 -4.31
C LEU A 41 9.94 -3.50 -3.88
N THR A 42 10.68 -3.08 -2.85
CA THR A 42 11.75 -3.89 -2.26
C THR A 42 11.21 -5.20 -1.69
N GLU A 43 10.11 -5.15 -0.92
CA GLU A 43 9.43 -6.34 -0.41
C GLU A 43 9.01 -7.29 -1.54
N ALA A 44 8.49 -6.75 -2.65
CA ALA A 44 8.13 -7.54 -3.81
C ALA A 44 9.36 -8.21 -4.46
N LEU A 45 10.50 -7.54 -4.55
CA LEU A 45 11.74 -8.16 -5.03
C LEU A 45 12.21 -9.29 -4.11
N LEU A 46 12.19 -9.08 -2.79
CA LEU A 46 12.51 -10.13 -1.81
C LEU A 46 11.55 -11.32 -1.93
N SER A 47 10.28 -11.06 -2.22
CA SER A 47 9.27 -12.13 -2.40
C SER A 47 9.60 -13.07 -3.56
N ILE A 48 10.23 -12.56 -4.63
CA ILE A 48 10.70 -13.37 -5.77
C ILE A 48 11.87 -14.24 -5.32
N ILE A 49 12.86 -13.64 -4.65
CA ILE A 49 14.09 -14.32 -4.21
C ILE A 49 13.75 -15.45 -3.25
N PHE A 50 12.95 -15.16 -2.21
CA PHE A 50 12.61 -16.12 -1.17
C PHE A 50 11.39 -16.99 -1.50
N LYS A 51 10.72 -16.75 -2.62
CA LYS A 51 9.54 -17.49 -3.10
C LYS A 51 8.39 -17.47 -2.08
N TRP A 52 8.07 -16.26 -1.59
CA TRP A 52 7.00 -16.07 -0.60
C TRP A 52 5.61 -16.39 -1.16
N TRP A 53 5.38 -16.02 -2.42
CA TRP A 53 4.16 -16.36 -3.18
C TRP A 53 4.46 -16.59 -4.67
N LYS A 54 3.54 -17.28 -5.34
CA LYS A 54 3.59 -17.56 -6.78
C LYS A 54 2.49 -16.81 -7.52
N VAL A 55 2.80 -16.28 -8.70
CA VAL A 55 1.83 -15.58 -9.56
C VAL A 55 1.57 -16.38 -10.82
N LYS A 56 0.30 -16.53 -11.19
CA LYS A 56 -0.09 -17.19 -12.45
C LYS A 56 0.34 -16.30 -13.64
N GLY A 57 1.02 -16.89 -14.62
CA GLY A 57 1.58 -16.15 -15.77
C GLY A 57 3.02 -15.64 -15.56
N GLY A 58 3.71 -16.11 -14.52
CA GLY A 58 5.15 -15.90 -14.33
C GLY A 58 5.54 -14.45 -14.00
N LEU A 59 6.78 -14.10 -14.30
CA LEU A 59 7.39 -12.82 -13.89
C LEU A 59 6.68 -11.61 -14.50
N LYS A 60 6.28 -11.66 -15.78
CA LYS A 60 5.55 -10.56 -16.43
C LYS A 60 4.24 -10.25 -15.70
N SER A 61 3.49 -11.29 -15.35
CA SER A 61 2.23 -11.15 -14.61
C SER A 61 2.46 -10.66 -13.18
N PHE A 62 3.52 -11.16 -12.52
CA PHE A 62 3.96 -10.67 -11.21
C PHE A 62 4.22 -9.17 -11.23
N VAL A 63 5.10 -8.70 -12.12
CA VAL A 63 5.48 -7.28 -12.21
C VAL A 63 4.25 -6.43 -12.47
N ALA A 64 3.40 -6.82 -13.41
CA ALA A 64 2.19 -6.08 -13.72
C ALA A 64 1.18 -6.04 -12.55
N ASN A 65 0.99 -7.14 -11.82
CA ASN A 65 0.12 -7.17 -10.64
C ASN A 65 0.69 -6.29 -9.51
N THR A 66 1.98 -6.42 -9.23
CA THR A 66 2.68 -5.65 -8.19
C THR A 66 2.61 -4.16 -8.46
N LEU A 67 2.98 -3.70 -9.66
CA LEU A 67 2.92 -2.28 -10.01
C LEU A 67 1.48 -1.75 -9.96
N ASN A 68 0.52 -2.52 -10.47
CA ASN A 68 -0.88 -2.12 -10.45
C ASN A 68 -1.42 -1.96 -9.01
N PHE A 69 -1.06 -2.87 -8.11
CA PHE A 69 -1.46 -2.79 -6.70
C PHE A 69 -0.78 -1.62 -5.98
N ILE A 70 0.55 -1.47 -6.14
CA ILE A 70 1.34 -0.46 -5.45
C ILE A 70 0.95 0.95 -5.89
N PHE A 71 0.86 1.21 -7.20
CA PHE A 71 0.54 2.54 -7.75
C PHE A 71 -0.96 2.80 -7.92
N GLY A 72 -1.80 1.82 -7.58
CA GLY A 72 -3.25 1.97 -7.52
C GLY A 72 -3.74 2.00 -6.07
N PRO A 73 -4.33 0.89 -5.59
CA PRO A 73 -5.04 0.87 -4.32
C PRO A 73 -4.15 1.23 -3.14
N PHE A 74 -2.92 0.70 -3.07
CA PHE A 74 -2.03 1.03 -1.96
C PHE A 74 -1.72 2.54 -1.92
N PHE A 75 -1.35 3.12 -3.06
CA PHE A 75 -1.03 4.54 -3.16
C PHE A 75 -2.18 5.42 -2.68
N ALA A 76 -3.40 5.13 -3.15
CA ALA A 76 -4.58 5.89 -2.77
C ALA A 76 -4.94 5.70 -1.29
N ILE A 77 -4.97 4.45 -0.81
CA ILE A 77 -5.30 4.10 0.58
C ILE A 77 -4.33 4.79 1.54
N ASN A 78 -3.03 4.78 1.25
CA ASN A 78 -2.03 5.40 2.12
C ASN A 78 -2.27 6.91 2.28
N ILE A 79 -2.57 7.63 1.19
CA ILE A 79 -2.93 9.06 1.24
C ILE A 79 -4.21 9.28 2.05
N TRP A 80 -5.23 8.45 1.84
CA TRP A 80 -6.49 8.50 2.59
C TRP A 80 -6.28 8.29 4.09
N ILE A 81 -5.49 7.29 4.48
CA ILE A 81 -5.18 7.02 5.88
C ILE A 81 -4.53 8.24 6.53
N PHE A 82 -3.52 8.85 5.90
CA PHE A 82 -2.89 10.05 6.45
C PHE A 82 -3.86 11.25 6.54
N HIS A 83 -4.75 11.39 5.55
CA HIS A 83 -5.76 12.44 5.56
C HIS A 83 -6.78 12.24 6.71
N LEU A 84 -7.40 11.07 6.80
CA LEU A 84 -8.44 10.76 7.79
C LEU A 84 -7.92 10.82 9.22
N THR A 85 -6.68 10.39 9.41
CA THR A 85 -6.10 10.29 10.76
C THR A 85 -5.57 11.63 11.26
N ASN A 86 -5.51 12.66 10.41
CA ASN A 86 -4.90 13.96 10.70
C ASN A 86 -3.51 13.84 11.35
N LYS A 87 -2.79 12.74 11.04
CA LYS A 87 -1.49 12.38 11.64
C LYS A 87 -1.53 12.15 13.16
N LYS A 88 -2.69 11.94 13.77
CA LYS A 88 -2.76 11.56 15.19
C LYS A 88 -2.30 10.11 15.31
N PHE A 89 -1.19 9.87 16.00
CA PHE A 89 -0.56 8.54 16.09
C PHE A 89 -1.55 7.42 16.44
N ILE A 90 -2.34 7.59 17.51
CA ILE A 90 -3.31 6.57 17.95
C ILE A 90 -4.34 6.27 16.86
N LEU A 91 -4.91 7.32 16.25
CA LEU A 91 -5.91 7.16 15.20
C LEU A 91 -5.29 6.52 13.95
N TYR A 92 -4.07 6.92 13.58
CA TYR A 92 -3.33 6.33 12.47
C TYR A 92 -3.09 4.84 12.69
N THR A 93 -2.63 4.45 13.86
CA THR A 93 -2.34 3.06 14.20
C THR A 93 -3.60 2.21 14.18
N LEU A 94 -4.73 2.72 14.72
CA LEU A 94 -6.01 1.99 14.70
C LEU A 94 -6.57 1.83 13.29
N VAL A 95 -6.50 2.87 12.46
CA VAL A 95 -6.96 2.80 11.07
C VAL A 95 -6.09 1.83 10.26
N ASN A 96 -4.76 1.87 10.39
CA ASN A 96 -3.88 0.90 9.72
C ASN A 96 -4.13 -0.52 10.23
N LEU A 97 -4.32 -0.73 11.54
CA LEU A 97 -4.65 -2.04 12.08
C LEU A 97 -5.85 -2.67 11.36
N VAL A 98 -6.93 -1.91 11.19
CA VAL A 98 -8.12 -2.36 10.48
C VAL A 98 -7.82 -2.63 9.00
N VAL A 99 -7.16 -1.70 8.32
CA VAL A 99 -6.82 -1.83 6.90
C VAL A 99 -5.91 -3.05 6.65
N ASP A 100 -4.92 -3.27 7.49
CA ASP A 100 -3.95 -4.36 7.36
C ASP A 100 -4.59 -5.71 7.68
N ILE A 101 -5.52 -5.77 8.65
CA ILE A 101 -6.35 -6.98 8.87
C ILE A 101 -7.20 -7.26 7.63
N VAL A 102 -7.87 -6.24 7.07
CA VAL A 102 -8.68 -6.40 5.85
C VAL A 102 -7.81 -6.85 4.67
N PHE A 103 -6.61 -6.30 4.52
CA PHE A 103 -5.67 -6.69 3.49
C PHE A 103 -5.21 -8.15 3.65
N ALA A 104 -4.74 -8.51 4.85
CA ALA A 104 -4.10 -9.80 5.11
C ALA A 104 -5.07 -10.99 5.12
N TYR A 105 -6.35 -10.77 5.45
CA TYR A 105 -7.34 -11.84 5.58
C TYR A 105 -8.38 -11.82 4.45
N PRO A 106 -9.44 -10.99 4.46
CA PRO A 106 -10.50 -11.09 3.46
C PRO A 106 -10.00 -10.76 2.04
N LEU A 107 -9.20 -9.70 1.88
CA LEU A 107 -8.73 -9.30 0.56
C LEU A 107 -7.71 -10.29 -0.01
N ASN A 108 -6.78 -10.78 0.82
CA ASN A 108 -5.85 -11.84 0.46
C ASN A 108 -6.56 -13.13 0.02
N ILE A 109 -7.62 -13.57 0.72
CA ILE A 109 -8.43 -14.72 0.31
C ILE A 109 -9.03 -14.48 -1.08
N LEU A 110 -9.59 -13.29 -1.31
CA LEU A 110 -10.18 -12.91 -2.60
C LEU A 110 -9.11 -12.91 -3.72
N PHE A 111 -7.95 -12.32 -3.49
CA PHE A 111 -6.85 -12.30 -4.46
C PHE A 111 -6.35 -13.69 -4.81
N GLN A 112 -6.26 -14.59 -3.83
CA GLN A 112 -5.89 -15.98 -4.10
C GLN A 112 -6.97 -16.74 -4.87
N LYS A 113 -8.26 -16.52 -4.55
CA LYS A 113 -9.39 -17.14 -5.25
C LYS A 113 -9.49 -16.72 -6.72
N VAL A 114 -9.21 -15.45 -7.01
CA VAL A 114 -9.23 -14.89 -8.38
C VAL A 114 -7.93 -15.21 -9.15
N GLY A 115 -6.90 -15.72 -8.47
CA GLY A 115 -5.66 -16.17 -9.09
C GLY A 115 -4.62 -15.05 -9.31
N PHE A 116 -4.71 -13.96 -8.55
CA PHE A 116 -3.71 -12.87 -8.57
C PHE A 116 -2.35 -13.36 -8.09
N TYR A 117 -2.33 -14.13 -7.01
CA TYR A 117 -1.18 -14.87 -6.50
C TYR A 117 -1.66 -16.07 -5.68
N LYS A 118 -0.75 -16.94 -5.27
CA LYS A 118 -0.99 -17.99 -4.27
C LYS A 118 0.15 -17.96 -3.28
N LEU A 119 -0.17 -17.83 -1.99
CA LEU A 119 0.83 -17.86 -0.94
C LEU A 119 1.47 -19.26 -0.89
N THR A 120 2.79 -19.31 -0.74
CA THR A 120 3.53 -20.58 -0.66
C THR A 120 4.25 -20.73 0.68
N LYS A 121 5.17 -19.81 0.97
CA LYS A 121 5.92 -19.80 2.24
C LYS A 121 5.39 -18.75 3.21
N PHE A 122 4.81 -17.67 2.67
CA PHE A 122 4.12 -16.67 3.47
C PHE A 122 2.74 -17.16 3.90
N LYS A 123 2.24 -16.59 5.01
CA LYS A 123 0.90 -16.82 5.55
C LYS A 123 0.23 -15.46 5.73
N SER A 124 -1.08 -15.43 5.87
CA SER A 124 -1.84 -14.19 6.14
C SER A 124 -1.28 -13.41 7.31
N ILE A 125 -0.88 -14.08 8.40
CA ILE A 125 -0.27 -13.42 9.55
C ILE A 125 1.04 -12.71 9.21
N HIS A 126 1.85 -13.25 8.29
CA HIS A 126 3.08 -12.61 7.85
C HIS A 126 2.78 -11.35 7.03
N LEU A 127 1.78 -11.38 6.15
CA LEU A 127 1.32 -10.20 5.41
C LEU A 127 0.82 -9.11 6.37
N PHE A 128 0.06 -9.51 7.39
CA PHE A 128 -0.43 -8.58 8.40
C PHE A 128 0.73 -7.94 9.16
N LEU A 129 1.65 -8.74 9.69
CA LEU A 129 2.78 -8.25 10.48
C LEU A 129 3.69 -7.35 9.65
N THR A 130 4.01 -7.71 8.40
CA THR A 130 4.87 -6.87 7.55
C THR A 130 4.20 -5.54 7.24
N ALA A 131 2.93 -5.55 6.81
CA ALA A 131 2.17 -4.33 6.53
C ALA A 131 2.05 -3.44 7.78
N TYR A 132 1.69 -4.03 8.92
CA TYR A 132 1.46 -3.29 10.15
C TYR A 132 2.75 -2.70 10.70
N ILE A 133 3.86 -3.45 10.72
CA ILE A 133 5.18 -2.93 11.12
C ILE A 133 5.62 -1.79 10.18
N PHE A 134 5.44 -1.96 8.86
CA PHE A 134 5.78 -0.92 7.89
C PHE A 134 4.91 0.33 8.05
N SER A 135 3.66 0.21 8.52
CA SER A 135 2.83 1.37 8.82
C SER A 135 3.47 2.31 9.86
N PHE A 136 4.18 1.78 10.86
CA PHE A 136 4.91 2.58 11.85
C PHE A 136 6.13 3.27 11.22
N VAL A 137 6.91 2.55 10.42
CA VAL A 137 8.06 3.12 9.69
C VAL A 137 7.59 4.27 8.80
N ASN A 138 6.47 4.07 8.11
CA ASN A 138 5.84 5.05 7.25
C ASN A 138 5.38 6.31 8.01
N TYR A 139 4.74 6.13 9.17
CA TYR A 139 4.34 7.24 10.05
C TYR A 139 5.55 8.05 10.53
N TRP A 140 6.59 7.35 11.00
CA TRP A 140 7.83 7.98 11.46
C TRP A 140 8.50 8.77 10.34
N PHE A 141 8.62 8.20 9.14
CA PHE A 141 9.17 8.90 7.97
C PHE A 141 8.41 10.20 7.68
N HIS A 142 7.07 10.16 7.66
CA HIS A 142 6.27 11.37 7.48
C HIS A 142 6.58 12.40 8.58
N ASN A 143 6.53 12.00 9.85
CA ASN A 143 6.63 12.93 10.97
C ASN A 143 8.00 13.60 11.07
N TYR A 144 9.09 12.87 10.88
CA TYR A 144 10.45 13.40 11.10
C TYR A 144 11.10 14.01 9.86
N ILE A 145 10.82 13.49 8.67
CA ILE A 145 11.53 13.92 7.44
C ILE A 145 10.66 14.87 6.63
N VAL A 146 9.37 14.57 6.51
CA VAL A 146 8.45 15.38 5.68
C VAL A 146 7.87 16.56 6.46
N SER A 147 7.51 16.38 7.72
CA SER A 147 6.94 17.47 8.54
C SER A 147 7.99 18.54 8.93
N ASN A 148 9.23 18.14 9.21
CA ASN A 148 10.29 19.08 9.62
C ASN A 148 10.75 20.00 8.48
N LYS A 149 10.73 19.54 7.22
CA LYS A 149 10.99 20.41 6.05
C LYS A 149 10.02 21.59 5.92
N LYS A 150 8.81 21.50 6.46
CA LYS A 150 7.84 22.61 6.44
C LYS A 150 8.05 23.63 7.55
N LYS A 151 8.70 23.27 8.65
CA LYS A 151 9.04 24.21 9.73
C LYS A 151 10.29 25.05 9.39
N GLY A 152 11.28 24.47 8.72
CA GLY A 152 12.51 25.18 8.33
C GLY A 152 12.40 26.11 7.11
N ASN A 153 11.31 26.03 6.34
CA ASN A 153 11.03 26.93 5.20
C ASN A 153 10.07 28.09 5.57
N ALA A 154 9.69 28.19 6.84
CA ALA A 154 8.80 29.23 7.38
C ALA A 154 9.48 30.05 8.50
N SER A 155 10.80 29.92 8.63
CA SER A 155 11.66 30.67 9.56
C SER A 155 12.62 31.56 8.79
#